data_AF-A0A176U2J2-F1
#
_entry.id   AF-A0A176U2J2-F1
#
_cell.length_a   1.000
_cell.length_b   1.000
_cell.length_c   1.000
_cell.angle_alpha   90.00
_cell.angle_beta   90.00
_cell.angle_gamma   90.00
#
_symmetry.space_group_name_H-M   'P 1'
#
loop_
_entity.id
_entity.type
_entity.pdbx_description
1 polymer ?
#
loop_
_entity_poly.entity_id
_entity_poly.type
_entity_poly.pdbx_seq_one_letter_code
_entity_poly.pdbx_strand_id
1 'polypeptide(L)'
;MSKKLTLAYKFRKREKIMPSTYAHYRMGQEVIKQLSDPVREIIMENKELYDIGLHGPDILFYYHPLKVDPVNSIGYRLHEHSGKFFFERAAKVIENSSIKKEELAYIFGFICHFALDSTCHGYIDEKIAKSGISHAEIEVEFDRSLMEEDGLDPIRHELTKHIVPSIKNAQVIVAFFPETSPKQI
;
A
#
# COMPACT_ATOMS: atom_id res chain seq x y z
N MET A 1 -6.00 34.80 16.78
CA MET A 1 -6.69 33.50 16.76
C MET A 1 -6.36 32.74 15.46
N SER A 2 -5.07 32.57 15.17
CA SER A 2 -4.54 32.35 13.80
C SER A 2 -3.27 31.50 13.85
N LYS A 3 -3.00 30.64 12.88
CA LYS A 3 -1.91 29.62 12.84
C LYS A 3 -2.08 28.38 13.73
N LYS A 4 -2.40 28.47 15.03
CA LYS A 4 -2.57 27.25 15.88
C LYS A 4 -3.79 26.39 15.47
N LEU A 5 -4.92 27.02 15.13
CA LEU A 5 -6.11 26.31 14.62
C LEU A 5 -5.84 25.68 13.24
N THR A 6 -5.06 26.34 12.38
CA THR A 6 -4.73 25.83 11.03
C THR A 6 -3.79 24.62 11.09
N LEU A 7 -2.87 24.59 12.06
CA LEU A 7 -2.01 23.44 12.30
C LEU A 7 -2.83 22.26 12.85
N ALA A 8 -3.66 22.49 13.87
CA ALA A 8 -4.56 21.47 14.41
C ALA A 8 -5.53 20.91 13.35
N TYR A 9 -6.04 21.76 12.43
CA TYR A 9 -6.88 21.32 11.32
C TYR A 9 -6.11 20.49 10.27
N LYS A 10 -4.84 20.82 10.01
CA LYS A 10 -3.94 19.98 9.17
C LYS A 10 -3.56 18.67 9.85
N PHE A 11 -3.44 18.63 11.18
CA PHE A 11 -3.21 17.40 11.93
C PHE A 11 -4.45 16.49 11.97
N ARG A 12 -5.65 17.07 12.05
CA ARG A 12 -6.92 16.31 12.08
C ARG A 12 -7.28 15.63 10.76
N LYS A 13 -6.75 16.12 9.63
CA LYS A 13 -6.87 15.47 8.31
C LYS A 13 -5.81 14.40 8.04
N ARG A 14 -4.84 14.22 8.95
CA ARG A 14 -3.78 13.20 8.86
C ARG A 14 -4.20 11.84 9.43
N GLU A 15 -5.49 11.65 9.73
CA GLU A 15 -6.03 10.37 10.21
C GLU A 15 -6.27 9.32 9.10
N LYS A 16 -5.83 9.57 7.86
CA LYS A 16 -5.56 8.49 6.90
C LYS A 16 -4.13 7.98 7.12
N ILE A 17 -3.92 7.32 8.25
CA ILE A 17 -2.73 6.49 8.46
C ILE A 17 -3.18 5.08 8.12
N MET A 18 -2.75 4.55 6.98
CA MET A 18 -2.84 3.13 6.62
C MET A 18 -1.41 2.57 6.66
N PRO A 19 -1.17 1.35 7.19
CA PRO A 19 -1.84 0.15 6.66
C PRO A 19 -2.36 -0.87 7.68
N SER A 20 -3.50 -1.50 7.31
CA SER A 20 -3.73 -2.93 7.54
C SER A 20 -2.74 -3.74 6.70
N THR A 21 -1.63 -4.18 7.30
CA THR A 21 -0.56 -4.85 6.55
C THR A 21 -0.94 -6.29 6.18
N TYR A 22 -1.57 -7.00 7.11
CA TYR A 22 -1.91 -8.40 6.91
C TYR A 22 -3.07 -8.58 5.93
N ALA A 23 -4.11 -7.75 6.03
CA ALA A 23 -5.29 -7.82 5.18
C ALA A 23 -4.93 -7.74 3.69
N HIS A 24 -4.06 -6.80 3.31
CA HIS A 24 -3.59 -6.67 1.93
C HIS A 24 -2.79 -7.89 1.48
N TYR A 25 -1.84 -8.33 2.32
CA TYR A 25 -1.02 -9.50 2.02
C TYR A 25 -1.90 -10.74 1.79
N ARG A 26 -2.81 -11.00 2.73
CA ARG A 26 -3.72 -12.14 2.78
C ARG A 26 -4.68 -12.14 1.59
N MET A 27 -5.29 -10.99 1.28
CA MET A 27 -6.14 -10.84 0.10
C MET A 27 -5.36 -11.08 -1.19
N GLY A 28 -4.14 -10.55 -1.32
CA GLY A 28 -3.28 -10.81 -2.47
C GLY A 28 -2.98 -12.31 -2.66
N GLN A 29 -2.74 -13.04 -1.57
CA GLN A 29 -2.55 -14.50 -1.65
C GLN A 29 -3.83 -15.22 -2.12
N GLU A 30 -5.02 -14.78 -1.72
CA GLU A 30 -6.29 -15.31 -2.22
C GLU A 30 -6.54 -14.99 -3.70
N VAL A 31 -6.10 -13.83 -4.18
CA VAL A 31 -6.16 -13.46 -5.60
C VAL A 31 -5.28 -14.41 -6.41
N ILE A 32 -4.03 -14.66 -5.99
CA ILE A 32 -3.11 -15.58 -6.69
C ILE A 32 -3.73 -16.97 -6.89
N LYS A 33 -4.47 -17.48 -5.90
CA LYS A 33 -5.13 -18.80 -5.98
C LYS A 33 -6.22 -18.87 -7.06
N GLN A 34 -6.79 -17.72 -7.44
CA GLN A 34 -7.88 -17.62 -8.42
C GLN A 34 -7.38 -17.23 -9.82
N LEU A 35 -6.14 -16.77 -9.94
CA LEU A 35 -5.56 -16.38 -11.22
C LEU A 35 -5.12 -17.60 -12.04
N SER A 36 -5.31 -17.50 -13.36
CA SER A 36 -4.74 -18.40 -14.35
C SER A 36 -3.52 -17.78 -15.04
N ASP A 37 -2.82 -18.59 -15.82
CA ASP A 37 -1.71 -18.13 -16.65
C ASP A 37 -2.23 -17.22 -17.80
N PRO A 38 -1.42 -16.25 -18.28
CA PRO A 38 -0.01 -16.00 -17.94
C PRO A 38 0.20 -15.08 -16.72
N VAL A 39 -0.86 -14.51 -16.14
CA VAL A 39 -0.73 -13.52 -15.05
C VAL A 39 -0.12 -14.15 -13.80
N ARG A 40 -0.59 -15.35 -13.44
CA ARG A 40 -0.09 -16.09 -12.29
C ARG A 40 1.41 -16.40 -12.42
N GLU A 41 1.87 -16.85 -13.58
CA GLU A 41 3.30 -17.06 -13.86
C GLU A 41 4.13 -15.79 -13.63
N ILE A 42 3.71 -14.64 -14.19
CA ILE A 42 4.42 -13.37 -14.03
C ILE A 42 4.57 -13.01 -12.54
N ILE A 43 3.50 -13.17 -11.77
CA ILE A 43 3.50 -12.92 -10.32
C ILE A 43 4.45 -13.87 -9.61
N MET A 44 4.37 -15.18 -9.89
CA MET A 44 5.19 -16.17 -9.19
C MET A 44 6.68 -16.05 -9.52
N GLU A 45 7.04 -15.70 -10.76
CA GLU A 45 8.42 -15.39 -11.18
C GLU A 45 8.99 -14.13 -10.48
N ASN A 46 8.12 -13.22 -10.05
CA ASN A 46 8.48 -11.91 -9.49
C ASN A 46 7.79 -11.66 -8.13
N LYS A 47 7.69 -12.71 -7.31
CA LYS A 47 6.84 -12.72 -6.11
C LYS A 47 7.15 -11.60 -5.11
N GLU A 48 8.42 -11.27 -4.92
CA GLU A 48 8.84 -10.17 -4.04
C GLU A 48 8.25 -8.83 -4.49
N LEU A 49 8.25 -8.54 -5.80
CA LEU A 49 7.70 -7.29 -6.33
C LEU A 49 6.18 -7.24 -6.17
N TYR A 50 5.50 -8.36 -6.41
CA TYR A 50 4.06 -8.46 -6.15
C TYR A 50 3.75 -8.22 -4.67
N ASP A 51 4.46 -8.89 -3.77
CA ASP A 51 4.23 -8.78 -2.32
C ASP A 51 4.54 -7.38 -1.80
N ILE A 52 5.56 -6.69 -2.32
CA ILE A 52 5.80 -5.27 -2.04
C ILE A 52 4.66 -4.41 -2.60
N GLY A 53 4.20 -4.71 -3.81
CA GLY A 53 3.07 -4.01 -4.45
C GLY A 53 1.78 -4.07 -3.65
N LEU A 54 1.54 -5.13 -2.87
CA LEU A 54 0.37 -5.24 -1.99
C LEU A 54 0.30 -4.15 -0.90
N HIS A 55 1.41 -3.47 -0.62
CA HIS A 55 1.44 -2.32 0.29
C HIS A 55 1.11 -1.00 -0.42
N GLY A 56 0.94 -1.03 -1.74
CA GLY A 56 0.62 0.16 -2.51
C GLY A 56 1.59 1.32 -2.25
N PRO A 57 1.10 2.55 -2.00
CA PRO A 57 1.94 3.68 -1.69
C PRO A 57 2.49 3.70 -0.25
N ASP A 58 2.09 2.76 0.61
CA ASP A 58 2.46 2.76 2.04
C ASP A 58 3.92 2.44 2.28
N ILE A 59 4.59 1.80 1.31
CA ILE A 59 6.04 1.58 1.35
C ILE A 59 6.82 2.90 1.52
N LEU A 60 6.25 4.02 1.04
CA LEU A 60 6.85 5.35 1.14
C LEU A 60 6.84 5.91 2.57
N PHE A 61 6.01 5.34 3.46
CA PHE A 61 5.96 5.72 4.87
C PHE A 61 7.10 5.12 5.69
N TYR A 62 7.76 4.07 5.20
CA TYR A 62 8.94 3.50 5.85
C TYR A 62 10.19 4.38 5.72
N TYR A 63 10.21 5.31 4.77
CA TYR A 63 11.30 6.26 4.63
C TYR A 63 11.14 7.43 5.60
N HIS A 64 12.06 7.55 6.55
CA HIS A 64 12.03 8.56 7.62
C HIS A 64 10.67 8.63 8.38
N PRO A 65 10.21 7.53 9.00
CA PRO A 65 8.84 7.39 9.51
C PRO A 65 8.50 8.37 10.65
N LEU A 66 9.52 8.87 11.36
CA LEU A 66 9.34 9.76 12.52
C LEU A 66 9.26 11.25 12.17
N LYS A 67 9.33 11.62 10.88
CA LYS A 67 9.25 13.03 10.44
C LYS A 67 8.51 13.17 9.13
N VAL A 68 7.98 14.37 8.89
CA VAL A 68 7.46 14.73 7.57
C VAL A 68 8.63 14.82 6.59
N ASP A 69 8.52 14.11 5.48
CA ASP A 69 9.55 14.01 4.44
C ASP A 69 8.87 14.14 3.06
N PRO A 70 9.54 14.70 2.03
CA PRO A 70 9.01 14.72 0.68
C PRO A 70 8.55 13.34 0.17
N VAL A 71 9.23 12.26 0.58
CA VAL A 71 8.90 10.88 0.17
C VAL A 71 7.58 10.43 0.76
N ASN A 72 7.41 10.49 2.08
CA ASN A 72 6.15 10.08 2.71
C ASN A 72 4.97 10.98 2.29
N SER A 73 5.25 12.25 1.93
CA SER A 73 4.26 13.15 1.37
C SER A 73 3.69 12.69 0.02
N ILE A 74 4.41 11.86 -0.75
CA ILE A 74 3.88 11.24 -1.98
C ILE A 74 2.81 10.20 -1.62
N GLY A 75 3.08 9.36 -0.62
CA GLY A 75 2.13 8.34 -0.16
C GLY A 75 0.81 8.95 0.30
N TYR A 76 0.88 10.00 1.12
CA TYR A 76 -0.33 10.75 1.54
C TYR A 76 -1.11 11.32 0.35
N ARG A 77 -0.44 11.88 -0.68
CA ARG A 77 -1.14 12.42 -1.86
C ARG A 77 -1.86 11.33 -2.65
N LEU A 78 -1.27 10.15 -2.77
CA LEU A 78 -1.87 9.03 -3.50
C LEU A 78 -3.11 8.50 -2.79
N HIS A 79 -3.12 8.49 -1.46
CA HIS A 79 -4.29 8.13 -0.64
C HIS A 79 -5.43 9.16 -0.64
N GLU A 80 -5.16 10.39 -1.05
CA GLU A 80 -6.16 11.47 -1.13
C GLU A 80 -6.84 11.59 -2.51
N HIS A 81 -6.30 10.96 -3.56
CA HIS A 81 -6.78 11.11 -4.93
C HIS A 81 -7.20 9.76 -5.54
N SER A 82 -8.02 9.81 -6.59
CA SER A 82 -8.33 8.60 -7.36
C SER A 82 -7.04 8.02 -7.96
N GLY A 83 -6.89 6.69 -7.92
CA GLY A 83 -5.75 5.98 -8.51
C GLY A 83 -5.59 6.17 -10.03
N LYS A 84 -6.56 6.81 -10.72
CA LYS A 84 -6.53 7.10 -12.15
C LYS A 84 -5.20 7.69 -12.62
N PHE A 85 -4.73 8.77 -12.02
CA PHE A 85 -3.49 9.42 -12.44
C PHE A 85 -2.26 8.54 -12.24
N PHE A 86 -2.23 7.76 -11.16
CA PHE A 86 -1.17 6.80 -10.88
C PHE A 86 -1.16 5.69 -11.94
N PHE A 87 -2.31 5.06 -12.21
CA PHE A 87 -2.40 3.94 -13.15
C PHE A 87 -2.18 4.37 -14.61
N GLU A 88 -2.61 5.57 -15.01
CA GLU A 88 -2.30 6.13 -16.33
C GLU A 88 -0.78 6.30 -16.54
N ARG A 89 -0.08 6.76 -15.50
CA ARG A 89 1.39 6.86 -15.52
C ARG A 89 2.04 5.47 -15.49
N ALA A 90 1.57 4.57 -14.63
CA ALA A 90 2.09 3.21 -14.51
C ALA A 90 2.00 2.45 -15.85
N ALA A 91 0.88 2.60 -16.57
CA ALA A 91 0.72 2.03 -17.91
C ALA A 91 1.81 2.52 -18.89
N LYS A 92 2.14 3.82 -18.87
CA LYS A 92 3.20 4.40 -19.71
C LYS A 92 4.59 3.90 -19.33
N VAL A 93 4.85 3.67 -18.04
CA VAL A 93 6.12 3.06 -17.57
C VAL A 93 6.26 1.67 -18.17
N ILE A 94 5.23 0.83 -18.00
CA ILE A 94 5.21 -0.56 -18.48
C ILE A 94 5.29 -0.66 -20.00
N GLU A 95 4.58 0.20 -20.73
CA GLU A 95 4.54 0.16 -22.19
C GLU A 95 5.93 0.34 -22.81
N ASN A 96 6.75 1.22 -22.21
CA ASN A 96 8.08 1.58 -22.71
C ASN A 96 9.23 0.79 -22.06
N SER A 97 8.93 -0.16 -21.17
CA SER A 97 9.95 -0.87 -20.40
C SER A 97 10.50 -2.12 -21.09
N SER A 98 11.79 -2.43 -20.84
CA SER A 98 12.42 -3.70 -21.19
C SER A 98 12.25 -4.79 -20.13
N ILE A 99 11.78 -4.43 -18.93
CA ILE A 99 11.58 -5.31 -17.76
C ILE A 99 10.10 -5.41 -17.40
N LYS A 100 9.26 -5.67 -18.42
CA LYS A 100 7.80 -5.58 -18.28
C LYS A 100 7.23 -6.56 -17.26
N LYS A 101 7.80 -7.75 -17.11
CA LYS A 101 7.28 -8.77 -16.19
C LYS A 101 7.45 -8.35 -14.72
N GLU A 102 8.61 -7.79 -14.39
CA GLU A 102 8.95 -7.25 -13.08
C GLU A 102 7.98 -6.11 -12.70
N GLU A 103 7.81 -5.16 -13.61
CA GLU A 103 6.92 -4.01 -13.42
C GLU A 103 5.44 -4.41 -13.34
N LEU A 104 5.01 -5.37 -14.16
CA LEU A 104 3.66 -5.93 -14.10
C LEU A 104 3.39 -6.60 -12.76
N ALA A 105 4.33 -7.40 -12.24
CA ALA A 105 4.16 -8.06 -10.95
C ALA A 105 3.96 -7.06 -9.82
N TYR A 106 4.77 -6.00 -9.77
CA TYR A 106 4.60 -4.91 -8.81
C TYR A 106 3.23 -4.23 -8.95
N ILE A 107 2.83 -3.89 -10.18
CA ILE A 107 1.54 -3.23 -10.42
C ILE A 107 0.34 -4.13 -10.14
N PHE A 108 0.42 -5.45 -10.35
CA PHE A 108 -0.65 -6.36 -9.95
C PHE A 108 -0.86 -6.36 -8.44
N GLY A 109 0.21 -6.31 -7.64
CA GLY A 109 0.12 -6.11 -6.20
C GLY A 109 -0.53 -4.76 -5.86
N PHE A 110 -0.09 -3.69 -6.52
CA PHE A 110 -0.61 -2.33 -6.30
C PHE A 110 -2.11 -2.21 -6.63
N ILE A 111 -2.58 -2.90 -7.67
CA ILE A 111 -3.99 -2.98 -8.02
C ILE A 111 -4.78 -3.68 -6.90
N CYS A 112 -4.25 -4.78 -6.35
CA CYS A 112 -4.88 -5.48 -5.23
C CYS A 112 -5.01 -4.55 -4.01
N HIS A 113 -3.95 -3.82 -3.67
CA HIS A 113 -3.98 -2.82 -2.61
C HIS A 113 -5.12 -1.81 -2.83
N PHE A 114 -5.11 -1.14 -3.99
CA PHE A 114 -6.10 -0.11 -4.31
C PHE A 114 -7.54 -0.65 -4.36
N ALA A 115 -7.72 -1.90 -4.80
CA ALA A 115 -9.02 -2.56 -4.83
C ALA A 115 -9.57 -2.76 -3.42
N LEU A 116 -8.75 -3.24 -2.47
CA LEU A 116 -9.19 -3.43 -1.09
C LEU A 116 -9.57 -2.09 -0.46
N ASP A 117 -8.70 -1.09 -0.53
CA ASP A 117 -8.92 0.26 0.01
C ASP A 117 -10.21 0.87 -0.49
N SER A 118 -10.40 0.84 -1.81
CA SER A 118 -11.60 1.40 -2.46
C SER A 118 -12.88 0.72 -1.99
N THR A 119 -12.84 -0.57 -1.67
CA THR A 119 -14.01 -1.31 -1.16
C THR A 119 -14.25 -1.06 0.33
N CYS A 120 -13.20 -0.87 1.12
CA CYS A 120 -13.27 -0.69 2.56
C CYS A 120 -13.61 0.75 2.98
N HIS A 121 -13.13 1.76 2.24
CA HIS A 121 -13.26 3.17 2.63
C HIS A 121 -14.70 3.60 2.90
N GLY A 122 -15.66 3.20 2.07
CA GLY A 122 -17.07 3.58 2.28
C GLY A 122 -17.64 3.05 3.60
N TYR A 123 -17.29 1.82 3.96
CA TYR A 123 -17.69 1.20 5.24
C TYR A 123 -16.96 1.84 6.43
N ILE A 124 -15.65 2.08 6.28
CA ILE A 124 -14.85 2.69 7.35
C ILE A 124 -15.32 4.11 7.63
N ASP A 125 -15.57 4.93 6.61
CA ASP A 125 -16.08 6.30 6.76
C ASP A 125 -17.42 6.33 7.51
N GLU A 126 -18.33 5.40 7.20
CA GLU A 126 -19.60 5.25 7.91
C GLU A 126 -19.38 4.89 9.39
N LYS A 127 -18.46 3.96 9.68
CA LYS A 127 -18.14 3.54 11.05
C LYS A 127 -17.48 4.64 11.86
N ILE A 128 -16.56 5.40 11.27
CA ILE A 128 -15.94 6.57 11.91
C ILE A 128 -17.04 7.58 12.28
N ALA A 129 -17.93 7.90 11.34
CA ALA A 129 -19.02 8.85 11.56
C ALA A 129 -19.99 8.42 12.68
N LYS A 130 -20.22 7.12 12.84
CA LYS A 130 -21.16 6.56 13.83
C LYS A 130 -20.55 6.32 15.22
N SER A 131 -19.30 5.87 15.28
CA SER A 131 -18.69 5.34 16.51
C SER A 131 -17.60 6.26 17.09
N GLY A 132 -17.02 7.14 16.28
CA GLY A 132 -15.87 7.95 16.67
C GLY A 132 -14.55 7.16 16.79
N ILE A 133 -14.55 5.86 16.48
CA ILE A 133 -13.34 5.04 16.36
C ILE A 133 -12.54 5.53 15.15
N SER A 134 -11.23 5.64 15.29
CA SER A 134 -10.36 6.11 14.22
C SER A 134 -10.19 5.08 13.09
N HIS A 135 -9.74 5.54 11.93
CA HIS A 135 -9.43 4.70 10.76
C HIS A 135 -8.44 3.60 11.11
N ALA A 136 -7.31 3.99 11.72
CA ALA A 136 -6.23 3.10 12.10
C ALA A 136 -6.68 2.03 13.13
N GLU A 137 -7.57 2.37 14.07
CA GLU A 137 -8.10 1.38 15.02
C GLU A 137 -8.94 0.31 14.31
N ILE A 138 -9.77 0.71 13.34
CA ILE A 138 -10.58 -0.25 12.55
C ILE A 138 -9.69 -1.18 11.73
N GLU A 139 -8.63 -0.63 11.13
CA GLU A 139 -7.69 -1.39 10.29
C GLU A 139 -6.84 -2.37 11.10
N VAL A 140 -6.32 -1.93 12.25
CA VAL A 140 -5.56 -2.80 13.16
C VAL A 140 -6.44 -3.93 13.69
N GLU A 141 -7.69 -3.65 14.06
CA GLU A 141 -8.61 -4.69 14.51
C GLU A 141 -9.00 -5.65 13.38
N PHE A 142 -9.12 -5.17 12.14
CA PHE A 142 -9.38 -6.02 10.99
C PHE A 142 -8.19 -6.97 10.72
N ASP A 143 -6.96 -6.45 10.73
CA ASP A 143 -5.74 -7.25 10.66
C ASP A 143 -5.69 -8.30 11.78
N ARG A 144 -5.99 -7.90 13.02
CA ARG A 144 -6.07 -8.81 14.17
C ARG A 144 -7.07 -9.94 13.93
N SER A 145 -8.29 -9.61 13.47
CA SER A 145 -9.32 -10.62 13.22
C SER A 145 -8.92 -11.62 12.13
N LEU A 146 -8.31 -11.14 11.03
CA LEU A 146 -7.86 -12.02 9.94
C LEU A 146 -6.70 -12.91 10.38
N MET A 147 -5.77 -12.39 11.17
CA MET A 147 -4.69 -13.18 11.75
C MET A 147 -5.23 -14.30 12.66
N GLU A 148 -6.19 -13.99 13.52
CA GLU A 148 -6.83 -14.99 14.39
C GLU A 148 -7.58 -16.07 13.59
N GLU A 149 -8.31 -15.67 12.55
CA GLU A 149 -8.99 -16.60 11.63
C GLU A 149 -8.01 -17.56 10.95
N ASP A 150 -6.83 -17.06 10.58
CA ASP A 150 -5.78 -17.84 9.93
C ASP A 150 -4.88 -18.59 10.96
N GLY A 151 -5.21 -18.53 12.26
CA GLY A 151 -4.52 -19.25 13.33
C GLY A 151 -3.16 -18.65 13.75
N LEU A 152 -2.94 -17.38 13.44
CA LEU A 152 -1.74 -16.62 13.78
C LEU A 152 -1.90 -15.92 15.14
N ASP A 153 -0.79 -15.70 15.83
CA ASP A 153 -0.73 -14.88 17.05
C ASP A 153 -0.51 -13.40 16.64
N PRO A 154 -1.51 -12.50 16.77
CA PRO A 154 -1.40 -11.12 16.30
C PRO A 154 -0.32 -10.30 17.01
N ILE A 155 0.13 -10.73 18.20
CA ILE A 155 1.16 -10.05 18.98
C ILE A 155 2.55 -10.45 18.49
N ARG A 156 2.71 -11.70 18.03
CA ARG A 156 4.01 -12.26 17.65
C ARG A 156 4.25 -12.32 16.15
N HIS A 157 3.20 -12.19 15.34
CA HIS A 157 3.30 -12.30 13.90
C HIS A 157 4.09 -11.12 13.28
N GLU A 158 5.07 -11.43 12.44
CA GLU A 158 5.86 -10.41 11.72
C GLU A 158 5.12 -9.95 10.47
N LEU A 159 4.47 -8.79 10.56
CA LEU A 159 3.62 -8.24 9.50
C LEU A 159 4.38 -7.83 8.23
N THR A 160 5.70 -7.61 8.28
CA THR A 160 6.47 -7.08 7.14
C THR A 160 7.44 -8.07 6.53
N LYS A 161 7.40 -9.35 6.94
CA LYS A 161 8.37 -10.37 6.52
C LYS A 161 8.41 -10.62 5.01
N HIS A 162 7.29 -10.39 4.32
CA HIS A 162 7.18 -10.52 2.86
C HIS A 162 7.73 -9.31 2.09
N ILE A 163 8.07 -8.22 2.77
CA ILE A 163 8.75 -7.07 2.15
C ILE A 163 10.24 -7.37 2.16
N VAL A 164 10.79 -7.72 0.99
CA VAL A 164 12.23 -7.96 0.82
C VAL A 164 12.90 -6.71 0.25
N PRO A 165 13.49 -5.83 1.09
CA PRO A 165 14.17 -4.64 0.61
C PRO A 165 15.43 -5.02 -0.15
N SER A 166 15.51 -4.63 -1.43
CA SER A 166 16.69 -4.83 -2.25
C SER A 166 16.82 -3.70 -3.27
N ILE A 167 18.07 -3.36 -3.64
CA ILE A 167 18.32 -2.36 -4.70
C ILE A 167 17.70 -2.81 -6.03
N LYS A 168 17.67 -4.13 -6.30
CA LYS A 168 17.02 -4.69 -7.48
C LYS A 168 15.53 -4.34 -7.50
N ASN A 169 14.79 -4.61 -6.41
CA ASN A 169 13.36 -4.31 -6.35
C ASN A 169 13.11 -2.80 -6.38
N ALA A 170 13.90 -2.03 -5.64
CA ALA A 170 13.79 -0.57 -5.62
C ALA A 170 14.04 0.09 -6.99
N GLN A 171 14.93 -0.48 -7.82
CA GLN A 171 15.16 0.00 -9.19
C GLN A 171 13.94 -0.20 -10.10
N VAL A 172 13.15 -1.25 -9.88
CA VAL A 172 11.87 -1.45 -10.60
C VAL A 172 10.84 -0.44 -10.09
N ILE A 173 10.70 -0.33 -8.78
CA ILE A 173 9.62 0.43 -8.13
C ILE A 173 9.79 1.95 -8.33
N VAL A 174 11.03 2.47 -8.33
CA VAL A 174 11.29 3.92 -8.48
C VAL A 174 10.70 4.49 -9.78
N ALA A 175 10.57 3.67 -10.83
CA ALA A 175 9.98 4.09 -12.09
C ALA A 175 8.51 4.55 -11.92
N PHE A 176 7.81 4.08 -10.90
CA PHE A 176 6.43 4.49 -10.60
C PHE A 176 6.37 5.80 -9.78
N PHE A 177 7.44 6.16 -9.07
CA PHE A 177 7.54 7.33 -8.19
C PHE A 177 8.70 8.26 -8.60
N PRO A 178 8.48 9.17 -9.56
CA PRO A 178 9.56 9.95 -10.21
C PRO A 178 10.26 10.94 -9.27
N GLU A 179 9.60 11.28 -8.16
CA GLU A 179 10.10 12.20 -7.14
C GLU A 179 11.00 11.49 -6.11
N THR A 180 11.31 10.20 -6.31
CA THR A 180 12.09 9.37 -5.39
C THR A 180 13.33 8.78 -6.08
N SER A 181 14.19 8.15 -5.29
CA SER A 181 15.36 7.40 -5.75
C SER A 181 15.31 5.96 -5.18
N PRO A 182 16.06 5.00 -5.74
CA PRO A 182 16.06 3.63 -5.22
C PRO A 182 16.51 3.46 -3.76
N LYS A 183 17.14 4.49 -3.15
CA LYS A 183 17.49 4.47 -1.72
C LYS A 183 16.35 4.94 -0.81
N GLN A 184 15.32 5.55 -1.40
CA GLN A 184 14.16 6.13 -0.73
C GLN A 184 12.91 5.23 -0.85
N ILE A 185 13.01 4.17 -1.63
CA ILE A 185 12.06 3.06 -1.74
C ILE A 185 12.61 1.91 -0.90
#